data_AF-A0A962TM39-F1
#
_entry.id   AF-A0A962TM39-F1
#
_cell.length_a   1.000
_cell.length_b   1.000
_cell.length_c   1.000
_cell.angle_alpha   90.00
_cell.angle_beta   90.00
_cell.angle_gamma   90.00
#
_symmetry.space_group_name_H-M   'P 1'
#
loop_
_entity.id
_entity.type
_entity.pdbx_description
1 polymer ?
#
loop_
_entity_poly.entity_id
_entity_poly.type
_entity_poly.pdbx_seq_one_letter_code
_entity_poly.pdbx_strand_id
1 'polypeptide(L)' 'MMTIRDIEKLPKCEHAVTRASHQYYRALLHGASAGTRQMLRRQWLAELQRRWPDAWKND' A
#
# COMPACT_ATOMS: atom_id res chain seq x y z
N MET A 1 10.90 -8.85 -10.12
CA MET A 1 10.29 -7.82 -9.25
C MET A 1 8.87 -7.59 -9.75
N MET A 2 7.84 -7.71 -8.90
CA MET A 2 6.44 -7.50 -9.32
C MET A 2 6.28 -6.10 -9.93
N THR A 3 5.70 -6.02 -11.12
CA THR A 3 5.40 -4.75 -11.78
C THR A 3 3.98 -4.30 -11.48
N ILE A 4 3.67 -3.02 -11.75
CA ILE A 4 2.29 -2.51 -11.63
C ILE A 4 1.32 -3.33 -12.50
N ARG A 5 1.77 -3.84 -13.65
CA ARG A 5 0.98 -4.70 -14.54
C ARG A 5 0.67 -6.08 -13.95
N ASP A 6 1.53 -6.58 -13.06
CA ASP A 6 1.28 -7.84 -12.34
C ASP A 6 0.27 -7.63 -11.21
N ILE A 7 0.29 -6.45 -10.60
CA ILE A 7 -0.67 -6.04 -9.56
C ILE A 7 -2.07 -5.86 -10.15
N GLU A 8 -2.19 -5.37 -11.39
CA GLU A 8 -3.47 -5.22 -12.09
C GLU A 8 -4.17 -6.56 -12.39
N LYS A 9 -3.42 -7.68 -12.40
CA LYS A 9 -3.98 -9.03 -12.57
C LYS A 9 -4.54 -9.61 -11.27
N LEU A 10 -4.31 -8.97 -10.13
CA LEU A 10 -4.81 -9.45 -8.85
C LEU A 10 -6.33 -9.28 -8.74
N PRO A 11 -7.00 -10.11 -7.92
CA PRO A 11 -8.40 -9.90 -7.57
C PRO A 11 -8.61 -8.47 -7.06
N LYS A 12 -9.75 -7.84 -7.40
CA LYS A 12 -10.05 -6.45 -7.00
C LYS A 12 -9.87 -6.20 -5.50
N CYS A 13 -10.13 -7.21 -4.67
CA CYS A 13 -9.99 -7.16 -3.22
C CYS A 13 -8.53 -7.08 -2.73
N GLU A 14 -7.55 -7.49 -3.54
CA GLU A 14 -6.12 -7.47 -3.22
C GLU A 14 -5.38 -6.36 -3.96
N HIS A 15 -5.96 -5.87 -5.06
CA HIS A 15 -5.37 -4.85 -5.91
C HIS A 15 -5.01 -3.57 -5.14
N ALA A 16 -5.93 -3.02 -4.34
CA ALA A 16 -5.71 -1.73 -3.66
C ALA A 16 -4.57 -1.79 -2.63
N VAL A 17 -4.55 -2.82 -1.78
CA VAL A 17 -3.50 -3.02 -0.76
C VAL A 17 -2.16 -3.32 -1.41
N THR A 18 -2.12 -4.20 -2.42
CA THR A 18 -0.86 -4.54 -3.10
C THR A 18 -0.29 -3.36 -3.87
N ARG A 19 -1.14 -2.55 -4.52
CA ARG A 19 -0.73 -1.31 -5.21
C ARG A 19 -0.14 -0.29 -4.25
N ALA A 20 -0.81 -0.02 -3.13
CA ALA A 20 -0.32 0.91 -2.11
C ALA A 20 0.99 0.40 -1.48
N SER A 21 1.08 -0.90 -1.20
CA SER A 21 2.30 -1.54 -0.68
C SER A 21 3.47 -1.39 -1.65
N HIS A 22 3.26 -1.68 -2.94
CA HIS A 22 4.28 -1.55 -3.97
C HIS A 22 4.75 -0.09 -4.14
N GLN A 23 3.83 0.88 -4.14
CA GLN A 23 4.19 2.30 -4.25
C GLN A 23 5.03 2.76 -3.05
N TYR A 24 4.65 2.37 -1.84
CA TYR A 24 5.41 2.70 -0.63
C TYR A 24 6.80 2.08 -0.64
N TYR A 25 6.90 0.79 -0.96
CA TYR A 25 8.18 0.07 -0.99
C TYR A 25 9.13 0.63 -2.06
N ARG A 26 8.58 0.97 -3.24
CA ARG A 26 9.33 1.60 -4.31
C ARG A 26 9.84 2.99 -3.89
N ALA A 27 9.02 3.79 -3.22
CA ALA A 27 9.44 5.09 -2.70
C ALA A 27 10.55 4.97 -1.65
N LEU A 28 10.52 3.94 -0.79
CA LEU A 28 11.61 3.66 0.15
C LEU A 28 12.92 3.32 -0.58
N LEU A 29 12.85 2.40 -1.55
CA LEU A 29 14.03 1.93 -2.30
C LEU A 29 14.69 3.02 -3.14
N HIS A 30 13.91 3.93 -3.71
CA HIS A 30 14.44 5.04 -4.52
C HIS A 30 14.78 6.30 -3.70
N GLY A 31 14.78 6.23 -2.37
CA GLY A 31 15.19 7.36 -1.52
C GLY A 31 14.23 8.55 -1.57
N ALA A 32 12.92 8.31 -1.68
CA ALA A 32 11.93 9.38 -1.73
C ALA A 32 11.95 10.26 -0.47
N SER A 33 11.56 11.52 -0.64
CA SER A 33 11.50 12.49 0.46
C SER A 33 10.67 11.98 1.64
N ALA A 34 10.96 12.49 2.85
CA ALA A 34 10.19 12.13 4.04
C ALA A 34 8.68 12.42 3.88
N GLY A 35 8.33 13.54 3.24
CA GLY A 35 6.94 13.90 2.93
C GLY A 35 6.26 12.90 1.99
N THR A 36 6.94 12.49 0.92
CA THR A 36 6.44 11.47 -0.02
C THR A 36 6.24 10.12 0.68
N ARG A 37 7.19 9.70 1.51
CA ARG A 37 7.09 8.47 2.29
C ARG A 37 5.92 8.51 3.28
N GLN A 38 5.70 9.64 3.94
CA GLN A 38 4.61 9.80 4.89
C GLN A 38 3.24 9.82 4.20
N MET A 39 3.12 10.49 3.05
CA MET A 39 1.90 10.48 2.25
C MET A 39 1.54 9.05 1.80
N LEU A 40 2.50 8.32 1.24
CA LEU A 40 2.30 6.94 0.79
C LEU A 40 2.00 5.98 1.96
N ARG A 41 2.63 6.20 3.11
CA ARG A 41 2.33 5.43 4.33
C ARG A 41 0.89 5.63 4.79
N ARG A 42 0.38 6.87 4.76
CA ARG A 42 -1.04 7.16 5.12
C ARG A 42 -2.01 6.46 4.15
N GLN A 43 -1.72 6.52 2.85
CA GLN A 43 -2.53 5.83 1.84
C GLN A 43 -2.52 4.31 2.05
N TRP A 44 -1.35 3.73 2.30
CA TRP A 44 -1.21 2.30 2.59
C TRP A 44 -1.98 1.88 3.85
N LEU A 45 -1.90 2.65 4.93
CA LEU A 45 -2.65 2.39 6.16
C LEU A 45 -4.16 2.49 5.97
N ALA A 46 -4.63 3.47 5.19
CA ALA A 46 -6.06 3.60 4.89
C ALA A 46 -6.60 2.38 4.12
N GLU A 47 -5.84 1.88 3.14
CA GLU A 47 -6.21 0.67 2.40
C GLU A 47 -6.17 -0.60 3.27
N LEU A 48 -5.20 -0.70 4.18
CA LEU A 48 -5.15 -1.80 5.16
C LEU A 48 -6.36 -1.78 6.10
N GLN A 49 -6.70 -0.61 6.65
CA GLN A 49 -7.86 -0.45 7.53
C GLN A 49 -9.17 -0.77 6.82
N ARG A 50 -9.29 -0.36 5.55
CA ARG A 50 -10.45 -0.69 4.71
C ARG A 50 -10.58 -2.19 4.47
N ARG A 51 -9.46 -2.89 4.31
CA ARG A 51 -9.44 -4.33 4.02
C ARG A 51 -9.67 -5.19 5.26
N TRP A 52 -9.11 -4.78 6.39
CA TRP A 52 -9.21 -5.47 7.68
C TRP A 52 -9.63 -4.49 8.78
N PRO A 53 -10.90 -4.07 8.80
CA PRO A 53 -11.39 -3.16 9.83
C PRO A 53 -11.31 -3.79 11.24
N ASP A 54 -11.46 -5.11 11.33
CA ASP A 54 -11.40 -5.83 12.61
C ASP A 54 -9.99 -5.95 13.17
N ALA A 55 -8.94 -5.85 12.33
CA ALA A 55 -7.56 -5.80 12.80
C ALA A 55 -7.25 -4.50 13.59
N TRP A 56 -8.10 -3.48 13.49
CA TRP A 56 -8.00 -2.20 14.20
C TRP A 56 -8.92 -2.10 15.43
N LYS A 57 -9.73 -3.12 15.73
CA LYS A 57 -10.70 -3.09 16.83
C LYS A 57 -10.17 -3.61 18.19
N ASN A 58 -8.90 -4.04 18.24
CA ASN A 58 -8.28 -4.54 19.47
C ASN A 58 -7.32 -3.50 20.08
N ASP A 59 -7.84 -2.32 20.40
CA ASP A 59 -7.18 -1.35 21.30
C ASP A 59 -8.10 -1.11 22.51
#